data_AF-A0A6C0K1T2-F1
#
_entry.id   AF-A0A6C0K1T2-F1
#
_cell.length_a   1.000
_cell.length_b   1.000
_cell.length_c   1.000
_cell.angle_alpha   90.00
_cell.angle_beta   90.00
_cell.angle_gamma   90.00
#
_symmetry.space_group_name_H-M   'P 1'
#
loop_
_entity.id
_entity.type
_entity.pdbx_description
1 polymer ?
#
loop_
_entity_poly.entity_id
_entity_poly.type
_entity_poly.pdbx_seq_one_letter_code
_entity_poly.pdbx_strand_id
1 'polypeptide(L)'
;MSPIPDNVEDPDLYAEIKQEIHEELDEEGKNWGVYASMMLVNRYKQAGGTYSDDAEYHQRKKNKQLKKLKQQVQQQQLTGVNRWFAEKWINICESEPPHHIVQCGSSQKGYPVCRPYHRVSPQTPLTYDQMDKSMIEQICRQKNKNPRQYMHFKATR
;
A
#
# COMPACT_ATOMS: atom_id res chain seq x y z
N MET A 1 16.60 23.31 -0.87
CA MET A 1 16.75 23.18 -2.34
C MET A 1 16.11 21.88 -2.82
N SER A 2 15.31 21.91 -3.89
CA SER A 2 14.74 20.69 -4.49
C SER A 2 15.84 19.78 -5.06
N PRO A 3 15.64 18.46 -5.13
CA PRO A 3 16.63 17.53 -5.67
C PRO A 3 16.94 17.80 -7.15
N ILE A 4 18.16 17.46 -7.56
CA ILE A 4 18.60 17.53 -8.97
C ILE A 4 17.87 16.44 -9.75
N PRO A 5 17.37 16.72 -10.98
CA PRO A 5 16.76 15.70 -11.81
C PRO A 5 17.76 14.59 -12.18
N ASP A 6 17.31 13.33 -12.11
CA ASP A 6 18.13 12.13 -12.42
C ASP A 6 18.67 12.11 -13.86
N ASN A 7 18.19 13.00 -14.74
CA ASN A 7 18.56 13.05 -16.15
C ASN A 7 19.52 14.20 -16.48
N VAL A 8 20.09 14.84 -15.47
CA VAL A 8 21.16 15.83 -15.64
C VAL A 8 22.49 15.08 -15.75
N GLU A 9 23.25 15.32 -16.81
CA GLU A 9 24.55 14.66 -17.05
C GLU A 9 25.69 15.23 -16.21
N ASP A 10 25.63 16.54 -15.90
CA ASP A 10 26.58 17.21 -15.02
C ASP A 10 25.84 17.79 -13.78
N PRO A 11 25.66 16.97 -12.73
CA PRO A 11 24.94 17.38 -11.53
C PRO A 11 25.61 18.53 -10.78
N ASP A 12 26.95 18.60 -10.84
CA ASP A 12 27.73 19.60 -10.10
C ASP A 12 27.56 20.97 -10.74
N LEU A 13 27.70 21.05 -12.08
CA LEU A 13 27.42 22.28 -12.83
C LEU A 13 25.96 22.73 -12.66
N TYR A 14 25.01 21.78 -12.67
CA TYR A 14 23.60 22.10 -12.43
C TYR A 14 23.36 22.63 -11.02
N ALA A 15 24.03 22.09 -10.01
CA ALA A 15 23.93 22.51 -8.62
C ALA A 15 24.51 23.91 -8.41
N GLU A 16 25.67 24.20 -9.01
CA GLU A 16 26.34 25.49 -8.96
C GLU A 16 25.46 26.60 -9.55
N ILE A 17 24.99 26.42 -10.79
CA ILE A 17 24.11 27.39 -11.46
C ILE A 17 22.80 27.57 -10.70
N LYS A 18 22.27 26.49 -10.11
CA LYS A 18 21.06 26.57 -9.29
C LYS A 18 21.29 27.40 -8.02
N GLN A 19 22.46 27.27 -7.41
CA GLN A 19 22.82 28.05 -6.24
C GLN A 19 22.99 29.53 -6.59
N GLU A 20 23.70 29.84 -7.69
CA GLU A 20 23.88 31.20 -8.19
C GLU A 20 22.51 31.90 -8.39
N ILE A 21 21.57 31.24 -9.07
CA ILE A 21 20.23 31.78 -9.28
C ILE A 21 19.48 31.99 -7.96
N HIS A 22 19.67 31.11 -6.98
CA HIS A 22 19.06 31.29 -5.66
C HIS A 22 19.61 32.54 -4.96
N GLU A 23 20.92 32.73 -4.98
CA GLU A 23 21.58 33.91 -4.40
C GLU A 23 21.10 35.20 -5.06
N GLU A 24 21.02 35.25 -6.40
CA GLU A 24 20.47 36.39 -7.14
C GLU A 24 19.02 36.72 -6.74
N LEU A 25 18.16 35.71 -6.59
CA LEU A 25 16.77 35.93 -6.20
C LEU A 25 16.64 36.41 -4.76
N ASP A 26 17.48 35.89 -3.86
CA ASP A 26 17.50 36.30 -2.45
C ASP A 26 17.94 37.77 -2.32
N GLU A 27 18.93 38.21 -3.11
CA GLU A 27 19.34 39.63 -3.19
C GLU A 27 18.22 40.54 -3.70
N GLU A 28 17.43 40.07 -4.67
CA GLU A 28 16.28 40.79 -5.21
C GLU A 28 15.01 40.69 -4.32
N GLY A 29 15.07 39.93 -3.22
CA GLY A 29 13.92 39.65 -2.35
C GLY A 29 12.81 38.86 -3.05
N LYS A 30 13.15 38.08 -4.08
CA LYS A 30 12.22 37.27 -4.88
C LYS A 30 12.25 35.81 -4.46
N ASN A 31 11.12 35.13 -4.64
CA ASN A 31 11.01 33.68 -4.42
C ASN A 31 11.28 32.89 -5.69
N TRP A 32 11.71 31.64 -5.53
CA TRP A 32 11.86 30.70 -6.64
C TRP A 32 10.52 30.45 -7.34
N GLY A 33 10.44 30.79 -8.63
CA GLY A 33 9.25 30.64 -9.44
C GLY A 33 9.48 29.89 -10.76
N VAL A 34 8.48 29.96 -11.64
CA VAL A 34 8.54 29.36 -12.98
C VAL A 34 9.68 29.97 -13.81
N TYR A 35 9.85 31.31 -13.74
CA TYR A 35 10.91 32.01 -14.45
C TYR A 35 12.32 31.62 -13.98
N ALA A 36 12.52 31.46 -12.66
CA ALA A 36 13.77 30.96 -12.09
C ALA A 36 14.10 29.54 -12.60
N SER A 37 13.08 28.69 -12.71
CA SER A 37 13.23 27.34 -13.22
C SER A 37 13.60 27.31 -14.72
N MET A 38 13.01 28.21 -15.52
CA MET A 38 13.41 28.40 -16.92
C MET A 38 14.85 28.94 -17.03
N MET A 39 15.19 29.92 -16.19
CA MET A 39 16.53 30.51 -16.16
C MET A 39 17.59 29.45 -15.85
N LEU A 40 17.35 28.58 -14.88
CA LEU A 40 18.24 27.47 -14.55
C LEU A 40 18.48 26.55 -15.76
N VAL A 41 17.42 26.13 -16.44
CA VAL A 41 17.55 25.26 -17.63
C VAL A 41 18.34 25.97 -18.73
N ASN A 42 18.11 27.26 -18.94
CA ASN A 42 18.79 28.03 -19.97
C ASN A 42 20.27 28.24 -19.64
N ARG A 43 20.59 28.68 -18.42
CA ARG A 43 21.97 28.89 -17.97
C ARG A 43 22.76 27.57 -17.97
N TYR A 44 22.15 26.48 -17.50
CA TYR A 44 22.77 25.16 -17.54
C TYR A 44 23.13 24.74 -18.98
N LYS A 45 22.21 24.90 -19.94
CA LYS A 45 22.48 24.63 -21.36
C LYS A 45 23.53 25.57 -21.96
N GLN A 46 23.54 26.85 -21.57
CA GLN A 46 24.52 27.83 -22.01
C GLN A 46 25.93 27.52 -21.49
N ALA A 47 26.04 26.99 -20.27
CA ALA A 47 27.28 26.51 -19.69
C ALA A 47 27.77 25.17 -20.27
N GLY A 48 27.05 24.61 -21.26
CA GLY A 48 27.40 23.35 -21.93
C GLY A 48 26.77 22.10 -21.30
N GLY A 49 25.94 22.27 -20.26
CA GLY A 49 25.22 21.20 -19.61
C GLY A 49 24.17 20.56 -20.51
N THR A 50 24.06 19.23 -20.43
CA THR A 50 23.10 18.43 -21.21
C THR A 50 22.22 17.56 -20.31
N TYR A 51 21.15 17.02 -20.91
CA TYR A 51 20.23 16.10 -20.26
C TYR A 51 20.25 14.76 -20.99
N SER A 52 20.21 13.67 -20.22
CA SER A 52 19.91 12.33 -20.69
C SER A 52 18.47 12.31 -21.22
N ASP A 53 18.30 12.10 -22.52
CA ASP A 53 16.99 11.85 -23.16
C ASP A 53 17.04 10.62 -24.10
N ASP A 54 17.99 9.72 -23.82
CA ASP A 54 18.14 8.47 -24.54
C ASP A 54 17.11 7.41 -24.10
N ALA A 55 17.00 6.35 -24.91
CA ALA A 55 16.08 5.25 -24.65
C ALA A 55 16.34 4.57 -23.28
N GLU A 56 17.60 4.58 -22.82
CA GLU A 56 17.98 4.00 -21.54
C GLU A 56 17.40 4.82 -20.37
N TYR A 57 17.46 6.16 -20.42
CA TYR A 57 16.80 7.02 -19.44
C TYR A 57 15.30 6.75 -19.31
N HIS A 58 14.59 6.70 -20.44
CA HIS A 58 13.16 6.41 -20.45
C HIS A 58 12.87 5.02 -19.89
N GLN A 59 13.72 4.03 -20.16
CA GLN A 59 13.62 2.69 -19.60
C GLN A 59 13.88 2.68 -18.09
N ARG A 60 14.92 3.37 -17.60
CA ARG A 60 15.23 3.53 -16.16
C ARG A 60 14.06 4.20 -15.42
N LYS A 61 13.50 5.27 -15.98
CA LYS A 61 12.33 5.99 -15.44
C LYS A 61 11.11 5.08 -15.34
N LYS A 62 10.78 4.33 -16.40
CA LYS A 62 9.69 3.34 -16.42
C LYS A 62 9.92 2.25 -15.37
N ASN A 63 11.14 1.73 -15.25
CA ASN A 63 11.48 0.69 -14.27
C ASN A 63 11.37 1.19 -12.83
N LYS A 64 11.78 2.43 -12.54
CA LYS A 64 11.63 3.08 -11.22
C LYS A 64 10.15 3.24 -10.87
N GLN A 65 9.32 3.67 -11.81
CA GLN A 65 7.88 3.77 -11.63
C GLN A 65 7.25 2.39 -11.39
N LEU A 66 7.63 1.38 -12.18
CA LEU A 66 7.15 0.02 -12.02
C LEU A 66 7.56 -0.57 -10.66
N LYS A 67 8.79 -0.32 -10.20
CA LYS A 67 9.27 -0.76 -8.88
C LYS A 67 8.47 -0.12 -7.76
N LYS A 68 8.21 1.20 -7.84
CA LYS A 68 7.37 1.91 -6.86
C LYS A 68 5.94 1.35 -6.84
N LEU A 69 5.36 1.11 -8.02
CA LEU A 69 4.04 0.50 -8.14
C LEU A 69 4.02 -0.92 -7.53
N LYS A 70 5.01 -1.75 -7.84
CA LYS A 70 5.13 -3.10 -7.26
C LYS A 70 5.25 -3.08 -5.74
N GLN A 71 6.04 -2.15 -5.18
CA GLN A 71 6.19 -1.99 -3.73
C GLN A 71 4.88 -1.54 -3.07
N GLN A 72 4.16 -0.60 -3.69
CA GLN A 72 2.84 -0.17 -3.23
C GLN A 72 1.81 -1.30 -3.30
N VAL A 73 1.78 -2.04 -4.40
CA VAL A 73 0.93 -3.23 -4.56
C VAL A 73 1.25 -4.27 -3.48
N GLN A 74 2.52 -4.53 -3.19
CA GLN A 74 2.93 -5.46 -2.14
C GLN A 74 2.46 -5.00 -0.73
N GLN A 75 2.50 -3.70 -0.44
CA GLN A 75 2.03 -3.14 0.83
C GLN A 75 0.49 -3.05 0.93
N GLN A 76 -0.20 -2.84 -0.20
CA GLN A 76 -1.67 -2.74 -0.28
C GLN A 76 -2.38 -4.11 -0.36
N GLN A 77 -1.65 -5.20 -0.62
CA GLN A 77 -2.25 -6.52 -0.77
C GLN A 77 -2.77 -7.11 0.55
N LEU A 78 -2.37 -6.61 1.72
CA LEU A 78 -2.72 -7.19 3.02
C LEU A 78 -3.43 -6.22 3.99
N THR A 79 -4.08 -5.17 3.48
CA THR A 79 -4.90 -4.27 4.29
C THR A 79 -6.37 -4.29 3.87
N GLY A 80 -7.26 -3.95 4.81
CA GLY A 80 -8.70 -3.84 4.57
C GLY A 80 -9.33 -5.09 3.97
N VAL A 81 -10.03 -4.90 2.84
CA VAL A 81 -10.78 -5.94 2.14
C VAL A 81 -9.87 -6.98 1.47
N ASN A 82 -8.68 -6.58 0.99
CA ASN A 82 -7.73 -7.53 0.40
C ASN A 82 -7.21 -8.54 1.42
N ARG A 83 -6.94 -8.07 2.65
CA ARG A 83 -6.62 -8.95 3.79
C ARG A 83 -7.75 -9.94 4.05
N TRP A 84 -8.99 -9.44 4.09
CA TRP A 84 -10.17 -10.27 4.32
C TRP A 84 -10.29 -11.38 3.27
N PHE A 85 -10.08 -11.10 1.99
CA PHE A 85 -10.06 -12.14 0.95
C PHE A 85 -8.91 -13.13 1.11
N ALA A 86 -7.71 -12.66 1.46
CA ALA A 86 -6.54 -13.52 1.67
C ALA A 86 -6.69 -14.46 2.88
N GLU A 87 -7.39 -14.02 3.93
CA GLU A 87 -7.67 -14.78 5.16
C GLU A 87 -8.64 -15.96 4.92
N LYS A 88 -9.38 -15.97 3.80
CA LYS A 88 -10.39 -16.98 3.43
C LYS A 88 -11.37 -17.26 4.58
N TRP A 89 -12.31 -16.35 4.80
CA TRP A 89 -13.24 -16.46 5.93
C TRP A 89 -14.25 -17.59 5.74
N ILE A 90 -14.44 -18.41 6.77
CA ILE A 90 -15.32 -19.58 6.77
C ILE A 90 -16.36 -19.49 7.90
N ASN A 91 -17.53 -20.09 7.70
CA ASN A 91 -18.57 -20.22 8.71
C ASN A 91 -18.20 -21.38 9.65
N ILE A 92 -17.85 -21.07 10.90
CA ILE A 92 -17.34 -22.07 11.85
C ILE A 92 -18.40 -23.09 12.29
N CYS A 93 -19.69 -22.78 12.12
CA CYS A 93 -20.79 -23.64 12.57
C CYS A 93 -21.24 -24.66 11.52
N GLU A 94 -20.90 -24.42 10.26
CA GLU A 94 -21.24 -25.30 9.15
C GLU A 94 -20.00 -25.95 8.53
N SER A 95 -18.81 -25.41 8.81
CA SER A 95 -17.55 -25.95 8.29
C SER A 95 -16.97 -27.02 9.21
N GLU A 96 -16.49 -28.10 8.59
CA GLU A 96 -15.66 -29.14 9.19
C GLU A 96 -14.37 -29.31 8.35
N PRO A 97 -13.39 -28.39 8.49
CA PRO A 97 -12.12 -28.51 7.80
C PRO A 97 -11.38 -29.81 8.18
N PRO A 98 -10.69 -30.46 7.23
CA PRO A 98 -10.48 -30.05 5.84
C PRO A 98 -11.59 -30.49 4.87
N HIS A 99 -12.53 -31.33 5.29
CA HIS A 99 -13.45 -32.06 4.39
C HIS A 99 -14.64 -31.23 3.92
N HIS A 100 -15.13 -30.29 4.74
CA HIS A 100 -16.27 -29.45 4.42
C HIS A 100 -15.98 -27.99 4.80
N ILE A 101 -15.96 -27.08 3.83
CA ILE A 101 -15.63 -25.67 4.06
C ILE A 101 -16.71 -24.78 3.46
N VAL A 102 -17.45 -24.08 4.33
CA VAL A 102 -18.48 -23.11 3.94
C VAL A 102 -17.90 -21.70 4.01
N GLN A 103 -17.63 -21.10 2.86
CA GLN A 103 -17.07 -19.74 2.77
C GLN A 103 -18.09 -18.67 3.17
N CYS A 104 -17.63 -17.67 3.91
CA CYS A 104 -18.40 -16.48 4.23
C CYS A 104 -18.34 -15.41 3.12
N GLY A 105 -19.37 -14.58 3.01
CA GLY A 105 -19.46 -13.48 2.03
C GLY A 105 -20.31 -13.78 0.79
N SER A 106 -20.85 -14.99 0.67
CA SER A 106 -21.91 -15.32 -0.30
C SER A 106 -23.30 -15.02 0.29
N SER A 107 -24.34 -15.01 -0.56
CA SER A 107 -25.75 -14.73 -0.21
C SER A 107 -26.38 -15.77 0.74
N GLN A 108 -25.80 -15.94 1.92
CA GLN A 108 -26.32 -16.77 2.99
C GLN A 108 -27.49 -16.06 3.69
N LYS A 109 -28.55 -16.80 4.01
CA LYS A 109 -29.67 -16.27 4.77
C LYS A 109 -29.27 -16.16 6.25
N GLY A 110 -29.05 -14.93 6.73
CA GLY A 110 -28.77 -14.65 8.15
C GLY A 110 -27.38 -14.05 8.39
N TYR A 111 -26.91 -14.10 9.65
CA TYR A 111 -25.60 -13.58 10.06
C TYR A 111 -24.66 -14.73 10.45
N PRO A 112 -24.01 -15.42 9.51
CA PRO A 112 -23.13 -16.54 9.84
C PRO A 112 -22.00 -16.14 10.79
N VAL A 113 -21.48 -17.10 11.57
CA VAL A 113 -20.35 -16.86 12.47
C VAL A 113 -19.07 -17.10 11.69
N CYS A 114 -18.52 -16.02 11.14
CA CYS A 114 -17.35 -16.08 10.28
C CYS A 114 -16.04 -15.95 11.05
N ARG A 115 -15.04 -16.74 10.64
CA ARG A 115 -13.65 -16.66 11.11
C ARG A 115 -12.63 -16.82 9.99
N PRO A 116 -11.44 -16.22 10.12
CA PRO A 116 -10.35 -16.43 9.17
C PRO A 116 -9.89 -17.89 9.22
N TYR A 117 -9.70 -18.51 8.05
CA TYR A 117 -9.11 -19.83 7.94
C TYR A 117 -7.58 -19.75 7.98
N HIS A 118 -7.00 -18.73 7.34
CA HIS A 118 -5.55 -18.48 7.35
C HIS A 118 -5.19 -17.20 8.08
N ARG A 119 -4.12 -17.25 8.87
CA ARG A 119 -3.53 -16.06 9.49
C ARG A 119 -2.60 -15.38 8.49
N VAL A 120 -2.98 -14.19 8.02
CA VAL A 120 -2.23 -13.46 6.99
C VAL A 120 -1.52 -12.23 7.56
N SER A 121 -2.03 -11.65 8.64
CA SER A 121 -1.36 -10.55 9.34
C SER A 121 -1.48 -10.66 10.86
N PRO A 122 -0.68 -9.90 11.64
CA PRO A 122 -0.82 -9.84 13.09
C PRO A 122 -2.21 -9.42 13.56
N GLN A 123 -2.90 -8.59 12.75
CA GLN A 123 -4.25 -8.10 13.00
C GLN A 123 -5.36 -9.11 12.63
N THR A 124 -5.02 -10.25 12.01
CA THR A 124 -5.97 -11.33 11.78
C THR A 124 -6.44 -11.88 13.14
N PRO A 125 -7.76 -11.94 13.41
CA PRO A 125 -8.30 -12.54 14.64
C PRO A 125 -7.95 -14.04 14.76
N LEU A 126 -8.31 -14.64 15.90
CA LEU A 126 -8.17 -16.09 16.11
C LEU A 126 -8.77 -16.89 14.93
N THR A 127 -7.97 -17.80 14.37
CA THR A 127 -8.39 -18.68 13.26
C THR A 127 -9.17 -19.88 13.78
N TYR A 128 -9.84 -20.61 12.87
CA TYR A 128 -10.58 -21.83 13.21
C TYR A 128 -9.72 -22.84 14.00
N ASP A 129 -8.50 -23.11 13.53
CA ASP A 129 -7.58 -24.07 14.18
C ASP A 129 -7.08 -23.60 15.56
N GLN A 130 -7.15 -22.30 15.84
CA GLN A 130 -6.75 -21.72 17.12
C GLN A 130 -7.89 -21.68 18.15
N MET A 131 -9.11 -22.03 17.74
CA MET A 131 -10.26 -22.09 18.62
C MET A 131 -10.44 -23.52 19.16
N ASP A 132 -10.79 -23.61 20.45
CA ASP A 132 -11.16 -24.89 21.02
C ASP A 132 -12.50 -25.40 20.45
N LYS A 133 -12.59 -26.70 20.19
CA LYS A 133 -13.80 -27.32 19.63
C LYS A 133 -15.02 -27.10 20.53
N SER A 134 -14.84 -27.19 21.86
CA SER A 134 -15.93 -26.97 22.80
C SER A 134 -16.46 -25.53 22.75
N MET A 135 -15.56 -24.56 22.53
CA MET A 135 -15.91 -23.16 22.35
C MET A 135 -16.69 -22.95 21.04
N ILE A 136 -16.26 -23.57 19.93
CA ILE A 136 -16.98 -23.54 18.65
C ILE A 136 -18.40 -24.08 18.85
N GLU A 137 -18.56 -25.25 19.49
CA GLU A 137 -19.87 -25.83 19.75
C GLU A 137 -20.78 -24.90 20.58
N GLN A 138 -20.25 -24.29 21.63
CA GLN A 138 -21.02 -23.37 22.47
C GLN A 138 -21.50 -22.15 21.67
N ILE A 139 -20.63 -21.56 20.85
CA ILE A 139 -20.96 -20.44 19.98
C ILE A 139 -22.06 -20.83 18.99
N CYS A 140 -21.93 -22.00 18.36
CA CYS A 140 -22.89 -22.48 17.39
C CYS A 140 -24.23 -22.86 18.02
N ARG A 141 -24.24 -23.42 19.22
CA ARG A 141 -25.48 -23.65 20.01
C ARG A 141 -26.20 -22.33 20.32
N GLN A 142 -25.48 -21.30 20.74
CA GLN A 142 -26.06 -19.97 20.98
C GLN A 142 -26.60 -19.36 19.69
N LYS A 143 -25.85 -19.50 18.59
CA LYS A 143 -26.24 -18.98 17.29
C LYS A 143 -27.48 -19.64 16.71
N ASN A 144 -27.59 -20.96 16.85
CA ASN A 144 -28.75 -21.73 16.40
C ASN A 144 -30.02 -21.33 17.16
N LYS A 145 -29.91 -20.93 18.43
CA LYS A 145 -31.03 -20.37 19.19
C LYS A 145 -31.44 -18.99 18.68
N ASN A 146 -30.47 -18.12 18.38
CA ASN A 146 -30.71 -16.75 17.93
C ASN A 146 -29.97 -16.43 16.61
N PRO A 147 -30.47 -16.91 15.46
CA PRO A 147 -29.76 -16.82 14.18
C PRO A 147 -29.56 -15.37 13.68
N ARG A 148 -30.40 -14.43 14.13
CA ARG A 148 -30.28 -13.00 13.79
C ARG A 148 -29.37 -12.21 14.73
N GLN A 149 -28.95 -12.79 15.86
CA GLN A 149 -28.10 -12.10 16.82
C GLN A 149 -26.67 -12.02 16.30
N TYR A 150 -26.09 -10.80 16.32
CA TYR A 150 -24.68 -10.62 16.05
C TYR A 150 -23.87 -11.12 17.25
N MET A 151 -22.92 -12.04 16.99
CA MET A 151 -22.05 -12.58 18.02
C MET A 151 -20.83 -11.66 18.15
N HIS A 152 -20.80 -10.85 19.21
CA HIS A 152 -19.62 -10.03 19.50
C HIS A 152 -18.57 -10.87 20.20
N PHE A 153 -17.38 -10.95 19.62
CA PHE A 153 -16.26 -11.66 20.21
C PHE A 153 -15.29 -10.64 20.80
N LYS A 154 -15.02 -10.74 22.09
CA LYS A 154 -13.95 -9.96 22.70
C LYS A 154 -12.62 -10.44 22.12
N ALA A 155 -11.81 -9.54 21.60
CA ALA A 155 -10.43 -9.85 21.28
C ALA A 155 -9.70 -10.14 22.60
N THR A 156 -9.58 -11.42 22.96
CA THR A 156 -8.62 -11.82 23.99
C THR A 156 -7.23 -11.67 23.39
N ARG A 157 -6.41 -10.89 24.10
CA ARG A 157 -5.04 -10.48 23.76
C ARG A 157 -4.11 -11.68 23.65
#